data_AF-A0A1Y2LEB3-F1
#
_entry.id   AF-A0A1Y2LEB3-F1
#
_cell.length_a   1.000
_cell.length_b   1.000
_cell.length_c   1.000
_cell.angle_alpha   90.00
_cell.angle_beta   90.00
_cell.angle_gamma   90.00
#
_symmetry.space_group_name_H-M   'P 1'
#
loop_
_entity.id
_entity.type
_entity.pdbx_description
1 polymer ?
#
loop_
_entity_poly.entity_id
_entity_poly.type
_entity_poly.pdbx_seq_one_letter_code
_entity_poly.pdbx_strand_id
1 'polypeptide(L)'
;MDGPMLHLSNDLKNALMSAKPKASVPFKGKTLCLYLGEMSRQLRESGLLNIILWDSDRASGLGVTELESSPVTVKFQEQMTKLNSSEIVSLSLDDGRIYLQHWDGFRTEMDIRNMDIVSQKFTK
;
A
#
# COMPACT_ATOMS: atom_id res chain seq x y z
N MET A 1 11.90 -7.11 11.01
CA MET A 1 12.21 -5.87 10.30
C MET A 1 10.96 -5.56 9.52
N ASP A 2 10.14 -4.71 10.11
CA ASP A 2 8.85 -4.30 9.58
C ASP A 2 9.10 -3.08 8.71
N GLY A 3 8.78 -3.16 7.42
CA GLY A 3 8.79 -1.98 6.53
C GLY A 3 7.77 -0.93 7.00
N PRO A 4 7.33 0.01 6.14
CA PRO A 4 6.40 1.08 6.50
C PRO A 4 4.96 0.62 6.85
N MET A 5 4.79 -0.67 7.17
CA MET A 5 3.50 -1.29 7.45
C MET A 5 3.19 -1.19 8.95
N LEU A 6 2.07 -0.54 9.26
CA LEU A 6 1.58 -0.33 10.62
C LEU A 6 0.57 -1.42 10.98
N HIS A 7 0.62 -1.94 12.20
CA HIS A 7 -0.39 -2.89 12.69
C HIS A 7 -1.77 -2.24 12.80
N LEU A 8 -2.80 -2.96 12.36
CA LEU A 8 -4.17 -2.49 12.44
C LEU A 8 -4.77 -2.69 13.84
N SER A 9 -5.69 -1.80 14.21
CA SER A 9 -6.57 -2.01 15.36
C SER A 9 -7.47 -3.23 15.13
N ASN A 10 -7.93 -3.85 16.22
CA ASN A 10 -8.83 -5.00 16.14
C ASN A 10 -10.16 -4.65 15.44
N ASP A 11 -10.68 -3.44 15.65
CA ASP A 11 -11.95 -3.01 15.04
C ASP A 11 -11.83 -2.92 13.52
N LEU A 12 -10.76 -2.28 13.02
CA LEU A 12 -10.51 -2.15 11.59
C LEU A 12 -10.20 -3.50 10.96
N LYS A 13 -9.43 -4.35 11.66
CA LYS A 13 -9.18 -5.73 11.23
C LYS A 13 -10.48 -6.50 11.06
N ASN A 14 -11.39 -6.42 12.03
CA ASN A 14 -12.67 -7.14 12.00
C ASN A 14 -13.55 -6.67 10.85
N ALA A 15 -13.61 -5.36 10.60
CA ALA A 15 -14.32 -4.81 9.44
C ALA A 15 -13.74 -5.37 8.13
N LEU A 16 -12.41 -5.40 7.99
CA LEU A 16 -11.74 -5.92 6.80
C LEU A 16 -11.93 -7.43 6.58
N MET A 17 -12.08 -8.24 7.64
CA MET A 17 -12.34 -9.68 7.49
C MET A 17 -13.69 -9.95 6.80
N SER A 18 -14.67 -9.08 6.99
CA SER A 18 -15.96 -9.16 6.31
C SER A 18 -15.98 -8.54 4.91
N ALA A 19 -14.97 -7.72 4.58
CA ALA A 19 -14.90 -7.02 3.32
C ALA A 19 -14.19 -7.85 2.24
N LYS A 20 -14.75 -7.83 1.02
CA LYS A 20 -14.13 -8.48 -0.14
C LYS A 20 -13.09 -7.54 -0.77
N PRO A 21 -11.80 -7.92 -0.84
CA PRO A 21 -10.80 -7.12 -1.54
C PRO A 21 -11.08 -7.06 -3.05
N LYS A 22 -10.70 -5.96 -3.68
CA LYS A 22 -10.77 -5.77 -5.14
C LYS A 22 -9.75 -6.67 -5.84
N ALA A 23 -8.55 -6.74 -5.29
CA ALA A 23 -7.45 -7.56 -5.79
C ALA A 23 -6.65 -8.10 -4.60
N SER A 24 -6.06 -9.27 -4.78
CA SER A 24 -5.23 -9.92 -3.78
C SER A 24 -4.03 -10.56 -4.46
N VAL A 25 -2.85 -10.38 -3.88
CA VAL A 25 -1.60 -10.96 -4.36
C VAL A 25 -0.95 -11.76 -3.24
N PRO A 26 -0.88 -13.10 -3.35
CA PRO A 26 -0.20 -13.93 -2.38
C PRO A 26 1.32 -13.84 -2.55
N PHE A 27 2.07 -13.80 -1.46
CA PHE A 27 3.51 -13.93 -1.46
C PHE A 27 4.05 -14.41 -0.11
N LYS A 28 4.96 -15.40 -0.12
CA LYS A 28 5.65 -15.91 1.09
C LYS A 28 4.72 -16.23 2.28
N GLY A 29 3.55 -16.81 2.01
CA GLY A 29 2.55 -17.14 3.05
C GLY A 29 1.73 -15.95 3.55
N LYS A 30 1.97 -14.75 3.02
CA LYS A 30 1.19 -13.53 3.26
C LYS A 30 0.34 -13.20 2.04
N THR A 31 -0.64 -12.33 2.21
CA THR A 31 -1.47 -11.82 1.10
C THR A 31 -1.58 -10.30 1.19
N LEU A 32 -1.16 -9.60 0.14
CA LEU A 32 -1.44 -8.17 0.00
C LEU A 32 -2.79 -8.00 -0.67
N CYS A 33 -3.69 -7.27 -0.03
CA CYS A 33 -5.05 -7.02 -0.49
C CYS A 33 -5.23 -5.54 -0.80
N LEU A 34 -5.88 -5.25 -1.93
CA LEU A 34 -6.32 -3.92 -2.33
C LEU A 34 -7.81 -3.79 -2.03
N TYR A 35 -8.21 -2.73 -1.33
CA TYR A 35 -9.61 -2.41 -1.03
C TYR A 35 -10.02 -1.13 -1.76
N LEU A 36 -11.27 -1.06 -2.21
CA LEU A 36 -11.84 0.12 -2.88
C LEU A 36 -13.19 0.47 -2.25
N GLY A 37 -13.71 1.66 -2.58
CA GLY A 37 -15.02 2.11 -2.13
C GLY A 37 -15.02 2.43 -0.63
N GLU A 38 -16.07 2.00 0.09
CA GLU A 38 -16.26 2.35 1.50
C GLU A 38 -15.08 1.92 2.38
N MET A 39 -14.51 0.74 2.15
CA MET A 39 -13.38 0.26 2.93
C MET A 39 -12.11 1.09 2.68
N SER A 40 -11.89 1.55 1.43
CA SER A 40 -10.78 2.48 1.13
C SER A 40 -10.92 3.79 1.91
N ARG A 41 -12.14 4.33 1.98
CA ARG A 41 -12.43 5.54 2.76
C ARG A 41 -12.14 5.33 4.25
N GLN A 42 -12.59 4.23 4.85
CA GLN A 42 -12.34 3.92 6.27
C GLN A 42 -10.84 3.76 6.56
N LEU A 43 -10.10 3.12 5.67
CA LEU A 43 -8.63 3.01 5.76
C LEU A 43 -7.99 4.41 5.72
N ARG A 44 -8.45 5.27 4.81
CA ARG A 44 -7.94 6.64 4.67
C ARG A 44 -8.22 7.49 5.91
N GLU A 45 -9.42 7.39 6.47
CA GLU A 45 -9.79 8.06 7.73
C GLU A 45 -8.92 7.59 8.90
N SER A 46 -8.43 6.35 8.84
CA SER A 46 -7.48 5.77 9.80
C SER A 46 -6.01 6.10 9.50
N GLY A 47 -5.73 6.97 8.52
CA GLY A 47 -4.36 7.36 8.14
C GLY A 47 -3.62 6.31 7.29
N LEU A 48 -4.31 5.32 6.75
CA LEU A 48 -3.74 4.25 5.94
C LEU A 48 -4.08 4.42 4.46
N LEU A 49 -3.21 3.90 3.60
CA LEU A 49 -3.57 3.58 2.22
C LEU A 49 -4.52 2.38 2.17
N ASN A 50 -5.17 2.25 1.02
CA ASN A 50 -6.18 1.23 0.77
C ASN A 50 -5.58 -0.16 0.44
N ILE A 51 -4.41 -0.47 1.01
CA ILE A 51 -3.73 -1.75 0.91
C ILE A 51 -3.46 -2.35 2.28
N ILE A 52 -3.74 -3.64 2.43
CA ILE A 52 -3.54 -4.38 3.70
C ILE A 52 -2.76 -5.65 3.43
N LEU A 53 -1.68 -5.84 4.18
CA LEU A 53 -0.93 -7.07 4.26
C LEU A 53 -1.51 -7.96 5.34
N TRP A 54 -2.04 -9.11 4.92
CA TRP A 54 -2.48 -10.18 5.79
C TRP A 54 -1.36 -11.20 5.99
N ASP A 55 -1.08 -11.51 7.25
CA ASP A 55 -0.16 -12.55 7.69
C ASP A 55 -0.90 -13.43 8.69
N SER A 56 -1.52 -14.50 8.16
CA SER A 56 -2.46 -15.34 8.91
C SER A 56 -3.61 -14.52 9.53
N ASP A 57 -3.60 -14.31 10.85
CA ASP A 57 -4.60 -13.56 11.60
C ASP A 57 -4.19 -12.10 11.88
N ARG A 58 -2.99 -11.70 11.45
CA ARG A 58 -2.45 -10.34 11.62
C ARG A 58 -2.68 -9.54 10.35
N ALA A 59 -2.99 -8.26 10.53
CA ALA A 59 -3.13 -7.29 9.45
C ALA A 59 -2.23 -6.09 9.71
N SER A 60 -1.52 -5.66 8.67
CA SER A 60 -0.77 -4.41 8.67
C SER A 60 -1.10 -3.60 7.41
N GLY A 61 -1.13 -2.28 7.51
CA GLY A 61 -1.45 -1.37 6.41
C GLY A 61 -0.32 -0.38 6.17
N LEU A 62 -0.21 0.14 4.94
CA LEU A 62 0.77 1.18 4.64
C LEU A 62 0.23 2.54 5.09
N GLY A 63 0.91 3.19 6.02
CA GLY A 63 0.49 4.52 6.46
C GLY A 63 0.76 5.60 5.41
N VAL A 64 -0.16 6.57 5.33
CA VAL A 64 -0.06 7.70 4.39
C VAL A 64 1.16 8.56 4.72
N THR A 65 1.37 8.85 6.00
CA THR A 65 2.50 9.66 6.47
C THR A 65 3.83 8.95 6.23
N GLU A 66 3.89 7.65 6.48
CA GLU A 66 5.06 6.80 6.27
C GLU A 66 5.46 6.75 4.79
N LEU A 67 4.47 6.68 3.89
CA LEU A 67 4.74 6.78 2.46
C LEU A 67 5.25 8.18 2.08
N GLU A 68 4.56 9.25 2.49
CA GLU A 68 4.92 10.63 2.14
C GLU A 68 6.30 11.06 2.66
N SER A 69 6.71 10.52 3.81
CA SER A 69 7.98 10.83 4.46
C SER A 69 9.15 9.92 4.03
N SER A 70 8.89 8.95 3.15
CA SER A 70 9.93 8.08 2.61
C SER A 70 11.03 8.92 1.93
N PRO A 71 12.33 8.62 2.17
CA PRO A 71 13.45 9.37 1.60
C PRO A 71 13.62 9.16 0.08
N VAL A 72 12.73 8.40 -0.55
CA VAL A 72 12.76 8.08 -1.98
C VAL A 72 12.32 9.29 -2.79
N THR A 73 13.07 9.60 -3.86
CA THR A 73 12.70 10.64 -4.82
C THR A 73 11.70 10.13 -5.86
N VAL A 74 10.77 10.99 -6.26
CA VAL A 74 9.81 10.68 -7.33
C VAL A 74 10.46 10.91 -8.70
N LYS A 75 10.60 9.84 -9.49
CA LYS A 75 11.15 9.96 -10.85
C LYS A 75 10.14 10.66 -11.77
N PHE A 76 10.66 11.52 -12.66
CA PHE A 76 9.90 12.36 -13.60
C PHE A 76 9.05 13.46 -12.94
N GLN A 77 9.25 13.69 -11.64
CA GLN A 77 8.67 14.76 -10.85
C GLN A 77 9.64 15.13 -9.72
N GLU A 78 10.90 15.40 -10.06
CA GLU A 78 12.00 15.56 -9.09
C GLU A 78 11.82 16.77 -8.15
N GLN A 79 10.91 17.69 -8.48
CA GLN A 79 10.55 18.84 -7.63
C GLN A 79 9.62 18.45 -6.47
N MET A 80 9.02 17.26 -6.50
CA MET A 80 8.17 16.77 -5.42
C MET A 80 9.02 16.44 -4.20
N THR A 81 8.65 17.04 -3.06
CA THR A 81 9.30 16.84 -1.77
C THR A 81 8.72 15.68 -0.98
N LYS A 82 7.64 15.07 -1.46
CA LYS A 82 6.93 13.95 -0.86
C LYS A 82 6.52 12.94 -1.91
N LEU A 83 6.46 11.67 -1.53
CA LEU A 83 5.82 10.66 -2.37
C LEU A 83 4.32 10.91 -2.46
N ASN A 84 3.76 10.57 -3.62
CA ASN A 84 2.33 10.55 -3.84
C ASN A 84 1.66 9.47 -2.98
N SER A 85 0.61 9.87 -2.26
CA SER A 85 -0.17 9.00 -1.38
C SER A 85 -1.62 8.85 -1.83
N SER A 86 -1.90 9.06 -3.12
CA SER A 86 -3.25 8.99 -3.63
C SER A 86 -3.78 7.54 -3.64
N GLU A 87 -5.09 7.35 -3.76
CA GLU A 87 -5.73 6.03 -3.74
C GLU A 87 -5.10 5.07 -4.78
N ILE A 88 -4.81 3.84 -4.33
CA ILE A 88 -4.31 2.77 -5.19
C ILE A 88 -5.48 2.18 -5.98
N VAL A 89 -5.35 2.07 -7.29
CA VAL A 89 -6.37 1.53 -8.20
C VAL A 89 -6.00 0.18 -8.79
N SER A 90 -4.71 -0.19 -8.75
CA SER A 90 -4.25 -1.50 -9.20
C SER A 90 -3.05 -1.97 -8.38
N LEU A 91 -2.98 -3.29 -8.22
CA LEU A 91 -1.95 -4.01 -7.49
C LEU A 91 -1.43 -5.13 -8.39
N SER A 92 -0.12 -5.22 -8.58
CA SER A 92 0.52 -6.33 -9.29
C SER A 92 1.85 -6.73 -8.67
N LEU A 93 2.33 -7.91 -9.03
CA LEU A 93 3.63 -8.45 -8.62
C LEU A 93 4.38 -8.93 -9.85
N ASP A 94 5.64 -8.51 -9.96
CA ASP A 94 6.55 -8.92 -11.02
C ASP A 94 8.00 -8.85 -10.52
N ASP A 95 8.82 -9.81 -10.92
CA ASP A 95 10.25 -9.94 -10.57
C ASP A 95 10.62 -9.61 -9.10
N GLY A 96 9.85 -10.16 -8.15
CA GLY A 96 10.08 -9.93 -6.71
C GLY A 96 9.76 -8.52 -6.23
N ARG A 97 9.00 -7.75 -7.02
CA ARG A 97 8.53 -6.40 -6.67
C ARG A 97 7.02 -6.35 -6.67
N ILE A 98 6.50 -5.48 -5.82
CA ILE A 98 5.08 -5.14 -5.74
C ILE A 98 4.92 -3.77 -6.39
N TYR A 99 3.95 -3.66 -7.29
CA TYR A 99 3.61 -2.42 -7.96
C TYR A 99 2.24 -1.94 -7.52
N LEU A 100 2.19 -0.71 -7.02
CA LEU A 100 0.97 -0.02 -6.63
C LEU A 100 0.71 1.11 -7.63
N GLN A 101 -0.36 0.98 -8.42
CA GLN A 101 -0.76 2.05 -9.34
C GLN A 101 -1.71 3.00 -8.61
N HIS A 102 -1.34 4.27 -8.56
CA HIS A 102 -2.13 5.35 -8.00
C HIS A 102 -3.06 5.96 -9.07
N TRP A 103 -4.24 6.44 -8.65
CA TRP A 103 -5.27 6.95 -9.57
C TRP A 103 -4.82 8.17 -10.39
N ASP A 104 -3.98 9.02 -9.79
CA ASP A 104 -3.45 10.25 -10.37
C ASP A 104 -2.20 10.04 -11.24
N GLY A 105 -1.83 8.78 -11.49
CA GLY A 105 -0.79 8.45 -12.45
C GLY A 105 0.59 8.20 -11.85
N PHE A 106 0.71 8.07 -10.53
CA PHE A 106 1.94 7.60 -9.91
C PHE A 106 1.97 6.08 -9.81
N ARG A 107 3.18 5.51 -9.82
CA ARG A 107 3.40 4.09 -9.54
C ARG A 107 4.45 3.94 -8.47
N THR A 108 4.05 3.37 -7.34
CA THR A 108 4.96 3.00 -6.25
C THR A 108 5.44 1.57 -6.45
N GLU A 109 6.72 1.35 -6.20
CA GLU A 109 7.39 0.07 -6.26
C GLU A 109 7.90 -0.29 -4.88
N MET A 110 7.55 -1.48 -4.41
CA MET A 110 7.98 -2.01 -3.13
C MET A 110 8.74 -3.32 -3.31
N ASP A 111 9.74 -3.56 -2.47
CA ASP A 111 10.45 -4.83 -2.42
C ASP A 111 9.62 -5.85 -1.62
N ILE A 112 9.43 -7.04 -2.19
CA ILE A 112 8.56 -8.08 -1.60
C ILE A 112 9.13 -8.73 -0.33
N ARG A 113 10.42 -8.53 -0.04
CA ARG A 113 11.13 -9.19 1.07
C ARG A 113 10.91 -8.45 2.37
N ASN A 114 10.97 -7.13 2.32
CA ASN A 114 10.88 -6.24 3.49
C ASN A 114 9.66 -5.30 3.44
N MET A 115 8.95 -5.24 2.31
CA MET A 115 7.88 -4.27 2.06
C MET A 115 8.37 -2.82 2.02
N ASP A 116 9.66 -2.59 1.80
CA ASP A 116 10.21 -1.25 1.73
C ASP A 116 9.87 -0.60 0.38
N ILE A 117 9.64 0.71 0.41
CA ILE A 117 9.43 1.50 -0.80
C ILE A 117 10.78 1.65 -1.50
N VAL A 118 10.86 1.15 -2.73
CA VAL A 118 12.09 1.17 -3.55
C VAL A 118 12.11 2.40 -4.44
N SER A 119 10.99 2.71 -5.08
CA SER A 119 10.87 3.87 -5.96
C SER A 119 9.41 4.31 -6.11
N GLN A 120 9.21 5.58 -6.49
CA GLN A 120 7.96 6.03 -7.07
C GLN A 120 8.25 6.80 -8.35
N LYS A 121 7.38 6.68 -9.34
CA LYS A 121 7.50 7.45 -10.59
C LYS A 121 6.14 7.91 -11.08
N PHE A 122 6.13 9.05 -11.76
CA PHE A 122 4.97 9.47 -12.54
C PHE A 122 4.94 8.71 -13.88
N THR A 123 3.76 8.23 -14.28
CA THR A 123 3.59 7.34 -15.46
C THR A 123 2.49 7.80 -16.41
N LYS A 124 1.93 9.00 -16.21
CA LYS A 124 0.97 9.61 -17.12
C LYS A 124 1.61 10.73 -17.95
#